data_AF-A0A1V2GKS1-F1
#
_entry.id   AF-A0A1V2GKS1-F1
#
_cell.length_a   1.000
_cell.length_b   1.000
_cell.length_c   1.000
_cell.angle_alpha   90.00
_cell.angle_beta   90.00
_cell.angle_gamma   90.00
#
_symmetry.space_group_name_H-M   'P 1'
#
loop_
_entity.id
_entity.type
_entity.pdbx_description
1 polymer ?
#
loop_
_entity_poly.entity_id
_entity_poly.type
_entity_poly.pdbx_seq_one_letter_code
_entity_poly.pdbx_strand_id
1 'polypeptide(L)'
;KVTGQALTVNEKGEDVVVPGLFAVGEIACVSVHGANRLGGNSLLDLVVFGRAAGLHLQESIAEQGALRDASESDVEASLDRLNRWNNNRNGEDPVAIRKALQECMQHNFSVFREGDAMAKGLEQLKVIRERLKNARLDDTSSEFNTQRVECLELDNLMETAYATAVSANFRTESRGAHSRFDFPDRDDENWLCHSLYLPESESMTRRSVNMEPKLRPAFPPKIRTY
;
A
#
# COMPACT_ATOMS: atom_id res chain seq x y z
N LYS A 1 -18.93 -4.53 11.46
CA LYS A 1 -18.04 -5.04 12.53
C LYS A 1 -16.64 -4.62 12.10
N VAL A 2 -15.79 -4.11 12.98
CA VAL A 2 -14.38 -3.84 12.60
C VAL A 2 -13.57 -5.03 13.09
N THR A 3 -13.10 -5.84 12.15
CA THR A 3 -12.51 -7.16 12.43
C THR A 3 -10.99 -7.18 12.25
N GLY A 4 -10.42 -6.17 11.60
CA GLY A 4 -9.01 -6.13 11.22
C GLY A 4 -8.65 -7.07 10.06
N GLN A 5 -9.59 -7.85 9.54
CA GLN A 5 -9.35 -8.70 8.38
C GLN A 5 -9.05 -7.85 7.15
N ALA A 6 -8.01 -8.22 6.41
CA ALA A 6 -7.70 -7.60 5.13
C ALA A 6 -8.79 -7.96 4.11
N LEU A 7 -9.12 -6.99 3.26
CA LEU A 7 -10.10 -7.13 2.21
C LEU A 7 -9.43 -6.98 0.84
N THR A 8 -9.88 -7.78 -0.11
CA THR A 8 -9.67 -7.59 -1.54
C THR A 8 -11.03 -7.43 -2.23
N VAL A 9 -11.06 -7.24 -3.54
CA VAL A 9 -12.28 -7.22 -4.34
C VAL A 9 -12.29 -8.36 -5.34
N ASN A 10 -13.45 -8.98 -5.55
CA ASN A 10 -13.61 -9.98 -6.61
C ASN A 10 -13.81 -9.31 -7.99
N GLU A 11 -13.96 -10.11 -9.05
CA GLU A 11 -14.22 -9.63 -10.42
C GLU A 11 -15.50 -8.78 -10.57
N LYS A 12 -16.43 -8.89 -9.61
CA LYS A 12 -17.67 -8.09 -9.57
C LYS A 12 -17.52 -6.81 -8.74
N GLY A 13 -16.34 -6.56 -8.15
CA GLY A 13 -16.08 -5.41 -7.30
C GLY A 13 -16.62 -5.54 -5.86
N GLU A 14 -16.98 -6.75 -5.43
CA GLU A 14 -17.48 -7.01 -4.08
C GLU A 14 -16.33 -7.32 -3.13
N ASP A 15 -16.45 -6.86 -1.88
CA ASP A 15 -15.46 -7.12 -0.84
C ASP A 15 -15.36 -8.62 -0.52
N VAL A 16 -14.13 -9.12 -0.53
CA VAL A 16 -13.79 -10.50 -0.14
C VAL A 16 -12.71 -10.45 0.93
N VAL A 17 -12.88 -11.23 1.99
CA VAL A 17 -11.86 -11.40 3.02
C VAL A 17 -10.67 -12.14 2.45
N VAL A 18 -9.46 -11.62 2.69
CA VAL A 18 -8.22 -12.38 2.48
C VAL A 18 -8.02 -13.29 3.69
N PRO A 19 -8.19 -14.63 3.55
CA PRO A 19 -8.20 -15.52 4.71
C PRO A 19 -6.86 -15.49 5.45
N GLY A 20 -6.93 -15.39 6.78
CA GLY A 20 -5.74 -15.40 7.65
C GLY A 20 -4.92 -14.11 7.65
N LEU A 21 -5.25 -13.11 6.82
CA LEU A 21 -4.53 -11.84 6.78
C LEU A 21 -5.29 -10.76 7.57
N PHE A 22 -4.59 -10.16 8.54
CA PHE A 22 -5.10 -9.07 9.36
C PHE A 22 -4.17 -7.86 9.27
N ALA A 23 -4.74 -6.66 9.32
CA ALA A 23 -4.02 -5.40 9.33
C ALA A 23 -4.67 -4.43 10.32
N VAL A 24 -3.84 -3.77 11.14
CA VAL A 24 -4.28 -2.76 12.12
C VAL A 24 -3.27 -1.62 12.21
N GLY A 25 -3.74 -0.43 12.59
CA GLY A 25 -2.87 0.74 12.72
C GLY A 25 -2.54 1.38 11.38
N GLU A 26 -1.37 2.01 11.29
CA GLU A 26 -1.00 2.86 10.15
C GLU A 26 -0.83 2.10 8.83
N ILE A 27 -0.63 0.78 8.88
CA ILE A 27 -0.60 -0.07 7.68
C ILE A 27 -2.00 -0.35 7.11
N ALA A 28 -3.06 -0.13 7.90
CA ALA A 28 -4.43 -0.47 7.53
C ALA A 28 -5.23 0.75 7.08
N CYS A 29 -5.96 0.60 5.97
CA CYS A 29 -6.98 1.56 5.56
C CYS A 29 -8.34 1.18 6.16
N VAL A 30 -8.58 1.50 7.44
CA VAL A 30 -9.88 1.27 8.10
C VAL A 30 -10.94 2.34 7.77
N SER A 31 -10.69 3.16 6.75
CA SER A 31 -11.55 4.25 6.24
C SER A 31 -11.81 5.43 7.18
N VAL A 32 -11.39 5.42 8.45
CA VAL A 32 -11.73 6.50 9.40
C VAL A 32 -10.97 7.80 9.18
N HIS A 33 -9.75 7.73 8.62
CA HIS A 33 -8.93 8.91 8.36
C HIS A 33 -9.27 9.60 7.03
N GLY A 34 -9.90 8.88 6.10
CA GLY A 34 -10.10 9.34 4.73
C GLY A 34 -8.79 9.83 4.09
N ALA A 35 -8.86 10.90 3.30
CA ALA A 35 -7.70 11.47 2.64
C ALA A 35 -6.88 12.46 3.50
N ASN A 36 -7.25 12.66 4.77
CA ASN A 36 -6.49 13.51 5.70
C ASN A 36 -6.80 13.16 7.16
N ARG A 37 -5.83 12.55 7.85
CA ARG A 37 -5.89 12.20 9.27
C ARG A 37 -5.90 13.43 10.16
N LEU A 38 -6.75 13.45 11.19
CA LEU A 38 -6.72 14.47 12.24
C LEU A 38 -5.55 14.23 13.20
N GLY A 39 -4.81 15.28 13.56
CA GLY A 39 -3.70 15.19 14.52
C GLY A 39 -4.12 14.56 15.84
N GLY A 40 -3.28 13.68 16.40
CA GLY A 40 -3.55 12.96 17.65
C GLY A 40 -4.37 11.68 17.52
N ASN A 41 -5.03 11.42 16.37
CA ASN A 41 -5.88 10.24 16.22
C ASN A 41 -5.13 8.93 15.90
N SER A 42 -3.84 8.98 15.52
CA SER A 42 -3.09 7.76 15.15
C SER A 42 -2.87 6.81 16.33
N LEU A 43 -2.62 7.33 17.53
CA LEU A 43 -2.48 6.48 18.72
C LEU A 43 -3.82 5.85 19.12
N LEU A 44 -4.91 6.61 18.99
CA LEU A 44 -6.25 6.12 19.26
C LEU A 44 -6.66 5.03 18.26
N ASP A 45 -6.33 5.21 16.98
CA ASP A 45 -6.52 4.24 15.91
C ASP A 45 -5.88 2.88 16.26
N LEU A 46 -4.61 2.90 16.68
CA LEU A 46 -3.87 1.71 17.10
C LEU A 46 -4.56 0.99 18.26
N VAL A 47 -4.94 1.70 19.33
CA VAL A 47 -5.52 1.09 20.53
C VAL A 47 -6.93 0.56 20.27
N VAL A 48 -7.77 1.34 19.59
CA VAL A 48 -9.17 0.98 19.35
C VAL A 48 -9.28 -0.17 18.37
N PHE A 49 -8.62 -0.08 17.21
CA PHE A 49 -8.72 -1.12 16.19
C PHE A 49 -7.83 -2.32 16.50
N GLY A 50 -6.71 -2.14 17.18
CA GLY A 50 -5.91 -3.23 17.72
C GLY A 50 -6.71 -4.10 18.68
N ARG A 51 -7.45 -3.49 19.62
CA ARG A 51 -8.35 -4.22 20.52
C ARG A 51 -9.47 -4.92 19.77
N ALA A 52 -10.12 -4.24 18.82
CA ALA A 52 -11.22 -4.81 18.06
C ALA A 52 -10.78 -6.01 17.21
N ALA A 53 -9.64 -5.89 16.52
CA ALA A 53 -9.05 -6.98 15.75
C ALA A 53 -8.60 -8.12 16.65
N GLY A 54 -7.96 -7.84 17.79
CA GLY A 54 -7.51 -8.87 18.74
C GLY A 54 -8.66 -9.74 19.27
N LEU A 55 -9.80 -9.11 19.61
CA LEU A 55 -11.01 -9.85 20.03
C LEU A 55 -11.55 -10.76 18.91
N HIS A 56 -11.53 -10.27 17.67
CA HIS A 56 -12.00 -11.07 16.54
C HIS A 56 -10.99 -12.15 16.12
N LEU A 57 -9.69 -11.88 16.26
CA LEU A 57 -8.63 -12.84 15.96
C LEU A 57 -8.74 -14.09 16.84
N GLN A 58 -9.16 -13.93 18.10
CA GLN A 58 -9.44 -15.06 18.99
C GLN A 58 -10.56 -15.96 18.43
N GLU A 59 -11.65 -15.38 17.94
CA GLU A 59 -12.73 -16.11 17.26
C GLU A 59 -12.19 -16.80 15.99
N SER A 60 -11.46 -16.05 15.16
CA SER A 60 -10.92 -16.54 13.89
C SER A 60 -9.93 -17.69 14.05
N ILE A 61 -9.07 -17.66 15.08
CA ILE A 61 -8.13 -18.76 15.39
C ILE A 61 -8.88 -20.00 15.84
N ALA A 62 -9.93 -19.86 16.65
CA ALA A 62 -10.75 -20.98 17.10
C ALA A 62 -11.52 -21.64 15.94
N GLU A 63 -11.93 -20.85 14.94
CA GLU A 63 -12.65 -21.31 13.74
C GLU A 63 -11.73 -21.79 12.61
N GLN A 64 -10.42 -21.52 12.68
CA GLN A 64 -9.45 -21.78 11.61
C GLN A 64 -9.34 -23.25 11.22
N GLY A 65 -9.71 -24.17 12.13
CA GLY A 65 -9.64 -25.61 11.91
C GLY A 65 -8.20 -26.12 11.80
N ALA A 66 -8.01 -27.22 11.07
CA ALA A 66 -6.68 -27.79 10.84
C ALA A 66 -5.94 -27.02 9.73
N LEU A 67 -4.73 -26.56 10.04
CA LEU A 67 -3.84 -25.96 9.06
C LEU A 67 -3.10 -27.05 8.28
N ARG A 68 -2.82 -26.79 7.01
CA ARG A 68 -1.90 -27.62 6.23
C ARG A 68 -0.46 -27.27 6.60
N ASP A 69 0.41 -28.27 6.57
CA ASP A 69 1.85 -28.02 6.62
C ASP A 69 2.32 -27.26 5.38
N ALA A 70 3.43 -26.54 5.53
CA ALA A 70 4.12 -25.92 4.41
C ALA A 70 4.74 -27.02 3.52
N SER A 71 4.52 -26.91 2.22
CA SER A 71 5.19 -27.73 1.21
C SER A 71 6.59 -27.16 0.92
N GLU A 72 7.45 -27.97 0.31
CA GLU A 72 8.75 -27.49 -0.18
C GLU A 72 8.58 -26.33 -1.17
N SER A 73 7.58 -26.39 -2.04
CA SER A 73 7.27 -25.30 -2.98
C SER A 73 6.84 -24.00 -2.28
N ASP A 74 6.16 -24.06 -1.12
CA ASP A 74 5.83 -22.85 -0.36
C ASP A 74 7.09 -22.19 0.21
N VAL A 75 8.04 -23.00 0.67
CA VAL A 75 9.31 -22.54 1.23
C VAL A 75 10.18 -21.95 0.12
N GLU A 76 10.29 -22.63 -1.03
CA GLU A 76 11.04 -22.14 -2.20
C GLU A 76 10.50 -20.78 -2.67
N ALA A 77 9.19 -20.68 -2.91
CA ALA A 77 8.55 -19.43 -3.31
C ALA A 77 8.78 -18.29 -2.29
N SER A 78 8.78 -18.60 -0.98
CA SER A 78 9.04 -17.61 0.07
C SER A 78 10.50 -17.13 0.08
N LEU A 79 11.44 -17.94 -0.42
CA LEU A 79 12.87 -17.64 -0.46
C LEU A 79 13.31 -17.02 -1.79
N ASP A 80 12.51 -17.08 -2.86
CA ASP A 80 12.86 -16.59 -4.20
C ASP A 80 13.49 -15.19 -4.19
N ARG A 81 12.85 -14.24 -3.49
CA ARG A 81 13.34 -12.86 -3.40
C ARG A 81 14.68 -12.75 -2.67
N LEU A 82 14.86 -13.51 -1.59
CA LEU A 82 16.12 -13.57 -0.85
C LEU A 82 17.21 -14.20 -1.71
N ASN A 83 16.90 -15.30 -2.38
CA ASN A 83 17.81 -16.04 -3.25
C ASN A 83 18.23 -15.19 -4.46
N ARG A 84 17.32 -14.40 -5.04
CA ARG A 84 17.65 -13.42 -6.10
C ARG A 84 18.79 -12.51 -5.65
N TRP A 85 18.68 -11.91 -4.47
CA TRP A 85 19.73 -11.03 -3.94
C TRP A 85 21.02 -11.80 -3.63
N ASN A 86 20.92 -12.93 -2.94
CA ASN A 86 22.10 -13.74 -2.57
C ASN A 86 22.88 -14.25 -3.80
N ASN A 87 22.19 -14.51 -4.92
CA ASN A 87 22.80 -15.10 -6.11
C ASN A 87 23.22 -14.06 -7.16
N ASN A 88 22.82 -12.79 -7.04
CA ASN A 88 23.22 -11.76 -7.99
C ASN A 88 24.37 -10.88 -7.47
N ARG A 89 25.54 -11.03 -8.09
CA ARG A 89 26.75 -10.24 -7.81
C ARG A 89 27.06 -9.17 -8.85
N ASN A 90 26.25 -9.09 -9.90
CA ASN A 90 26.48 -8.20 -11.03
C ASN A 90 25.33 -7.20 -11.17
N GLY A 91 25.61 -6.08 -11.83
CA GLY A 91 24.62 -5.04 -12.09
C GLY A 91 24.72 -3.86 -11.13
N GLU A 92 23.63 -3.14 -11.01
CA GLU A 92 23.65 -1.80 -10.42
C GLU A 92 23.73 -1.83 -8.89
N ASP A 93 24.35 -0.79 -8.33
CA ASP A 93 24.41 -0.57 -6.89
C ASP A 93 23.02 -0.22 -6.32
N PRO A 94 22.50 -0.97 -5.33
CA PRO A 94 21.21 -0.67 -4.72
C PRO A 94 21.12 0.73 -4.10
N VAL A 95 22.24 1.33 -3.67
CA VAL A 95 22.26 2.70 -3.13
C VAL A 95 21.90 3.72 -4.21
N ALA A 96 22.41 3.55 -5.43
CA ALA A 96 22.10 4.43 -6.56
C ALA A 96 20.62 4.32 -6.98
N ILE A 97 20.07 3.10 -6.98
CA ILE A 97 18.66 2.84 -7.27
C ILE A 97 17.75 3.47 -6.21
N ARG A 98 18.08 3.28 -4.92
CA ARG A 98 17.34 3.89 -3.80
C ARG A 98 17.31 5.41 -3.93
N LYS A 99 18.43 6.04 -4.24
CA LYS A 99 18.51 7.49 -4.47
C LYS A 99 17.63 7.93 -5.64
N ALA A 100 17.68 7.22 -6.77
CA ALA A 100 16.85 7.52 -7.93
C ALA A 100 15.35 7.38 -7.62
N LEU A 101 14.96 6.37 -6.84
CA LEU A 101 13.58 6.19 -6.37
C LEU A 101 13.12 7.38 -5.51
N GLN A 102 13.94 7.80 -4.54
CA GLN A 102 13.64 8.93 -3.67
C GLN A 102 13.49 10.24 -4.46
N GLU A 103 14.42 10.54 -5.37
CA GLU A 103 14.38 11.73 -6.22
C GLU A 103 13.14 11.72 -7.12
N CYS A 104 12.81 10.57 -7.72
CA CYS A 104 11.63 10.44 -8.57
C CYS A 104 10.33 10.72 -7.79
N MET A 105 10.19 10.14 -6.59
CA MET A 105 9.01 10.37 -5.75
C MET A 105 8.92 11.81 -5.27
N GLN A 106 10.04 12.41 -4.86
CA GLN A 106 10.07 13.78 -4.34
C GLN A 106 9.76 14.83 -5.41
N HIS A 107 10.24 14.64 -6.65
CA HIS A 107 10.01 15.60 -7.71
C HIS A 107 8.62 15.49 -8.35
N ASN A 108 8.06 14.27 -8.46
CA ASN A 108 6.84 14.05 -9.26
C ASN A 108 5.59 13.78 -8.41
N PHE A 109 5.72 13.37 -7.15
CA PHE A 109 4.61 12.92 -6.29
C PHE A 109 4.56 13.62 -4.93
N SER A 110 5.04 14.87 -4.88
CA SER A 110 5.02 15.73 -3.69
C SER A 110 3.60 16.15 -3.26
N VAL A 111 3.51 17.14 -2.38
CA VAL A 111 2.25 17.69 -1.85
C VAL A 111 1.35 18.21 -2.97
N PHE A 112 1.93 19.00 -3.88
CA PHE A 112 1.24 19.49 -5.07
C PHE A 112 1.63 18.66 -6.28
N ARG A 113 0.63 18.29 -7.07
CA ARG A 113 0.77 17.34 -8.18
C ARG A 113 0.15 17.90 -9.43
N GLU A 114 0.68 17.47 -10.56
CA GLU A 114 0.20 17.79 -11.89
C GLU A 114 0.27 16.51 -12.73
N GLY A 115 -0.76 16.28 -13.56
CA GLY A 115 -0.90 15.03 -14.32
C GLY A 115 0.34 14.69 -15.16
N ASP A 116 0.87 15.66 -15.91
CA ASP A 116 2.02 15.43 -16.79
C ASP A 116 3.29 15.07 -16.01
N ALA A 117 3.53 15.73 -14.86
CA ALA A 117 4.66 15.43 -13.99
C ALA A 117 4.54 14.03 -13.39
N MET A 118 3.35 13.65 -12.90
CA MET A 118 3.12 12.31 -12.37
C MET A 118 3.23 11.22 -13.45
N ALA A 119 2.71 11.46 -14.65
CA ALA A 119 2.83 10.53 -15.78
C ALA A 119 4.31 10.31 -16.15
N LYS A 120 5.11 11.37 -16.20
CA LYS A 120 6.57 11.27 -16.38
C LYS A 120 7.23 10.50 -15.23
N GLY A 121 6.82 10.79 -13.99
CA GLY A 121 7.29 10.08 -12.80
C GLY A 121 6.99 8.58 -12.85
N LEU A 122 5.82 8.18 -13.35
CA LEU A 122 5.47 6.77 -13.54
C LEU A 122 6.38 6.07 -14.54
N GLU A 123 6.69 6.70 -15.68
CA GLU A 123 7.64 6.14 -16.64
C GLU A 123 9.05 6.01 -16.04
N GLN A 124 9.48 7.00 -15.24
CA GLN A 124 10.73 6.91 -14.50
C GLN A 124 10.73 5.75 -13.49
N LEU A 125 9.64 5.58 -12.73
CA LEU A 125 9.50 4.47 -11.78
C LEU A 125 9.53 3.10 -12.47
N LYS A 126 8.93 2.95 -13.65
CA LYS A 126 9.04 1.71 -14.45
C LYS A 126 10.50 1.38 -14.77
N VAL A 127 11.27 2.37 -15.23
CA VAL A 127 12.71 2.20 -15.53
C VAL A 127 13.50 1.85 -14.25
N ILE A 128 13.22 2.53 -13.13
CA ILE A 128 13.86 2.25 -11.84
C ILE A 128 13.55 0.82 -11.36
N ARG A 129 12.30 0.37 -11.52
CA ARG A 129 11.87 -0.99 -11.15
C ARG A 129 12.57 -2.05 -11.99
N GLU A 130 12.78 -1.83 -13.29
CA GLU A 130 13.59 -2.74 -14.14
C GLU A 130 15.08 -2.75 -13.75
N ARG A 131 15.64 -1.59 -13.38
CA ARG A 131 17.02 -1.52 -12.84
C ARG A 131 17.15 -2.33 -11.55
N LEU A 132 16.17 -2.25 -10.66
CA LEU A 132 16.17 -2.97 -9.38
C LEU A 132 16.20 -4.49 -9.54
N LYS A 133 15.53 -5.04 -10.55
CA LYS A 133 15.57 -6.49 -10.84
C LYS A 133 17.01 -7.03 -11.01
N ASN A 134 17.89 -6.19 -11.55
CA ASN A 134 19.29 -6.51 -11.85
C ASN A 134 20.28 -5.95 -10.82
N ALA A 135 19.81 -5.41 -9.69
CA ALA A 135 20.68 -4.90 -8.64
C ALA A 135 21.47 -6.04 -7.98
N ARG A 136 22.72 -5.73 -7.60
CA ARG A 136 23.63 -6.70 -6.96
C ARG A 136 23.63 -6.58 -5.44
N LEU A 137 23.96 -7.66 -4.76
CA LEU A 137 24.33 -7.68 -3.35
C LEU A 137 25.83 -7.96 -3.23
N ASP A 138 26.57 -7.04 -2.60
CA ASP A 138 28.03 -7.16 -2.48
C ASP A 138 28.43 -8.06 -1.29
N ASP A 139 27.87 -7.81 -0.11
CA ASP A 139 28.06 -8.63 1.10
C ASP A 139 27.01 -9.73 1.19
N THR A 140 27.45 -10.99 1.25
CA THR A 140 26.58 -12.16 1.40
C THR A 140 26.82 -12.94 2.68
N SER A 141 27.58 -12.38 3.62
CA SER A 141 27.73 -12.92 4.96
C SER A 141 26.38 -13.23 5.62
N SER A 142 26.34 -14.24 6.48
CA SER A 142 25.12 -14.66 7.19
C SER A 142 24.87 -13.81 8.43
N GLU A 143 25.93 -13.32 9.06
CA GLU A 143 25.88 -12.69 10.38
C GLU A 143 25.60 -11.19 10.25
N PHE A 144 24.49 -10.72 10.83
CA PHE A 144 24.17 -9.28 10.96
C PHE A 144 24.31 -8.45 9.68
N ASN A 145 23.98 -9.04 8.53
CA ASN A 145 24.16 -8.40 7.23
C ASN A 145 23.08 -7.33 6.99
N THR A 146 23.42 -6.09 7.31
CA THR A 146 22.52 -4.93 7.14
C THR A 146 22.30 -4.59 5.67
N GLN A 147 23.29 -4.79 4.81
CA GLN A 147 23.16 -4.53 3.37
C GLN A 147 22.03 -5.38 2.77
N ARG A 148 21.94 -6.66 3.13
CA ARG A 148 20.86 -7.55 2.70
C ARG A 148 19.49 -7.04 3.14
N VAL A 149 19.36 -6.58 4.39
CA VAL A 149 18.10 -6.02 4.91
C VAL A 149 17.70 -4.79 4.10
N GLU A 150 18.63 -3.86 3.87
CA GLU A 150 18.37 -2.65 3.07
C GLU A 150 18.00 -2.96 1.61
N CYS A 151 18.59 -4.01 1.03
CA CYS A 151 18.26 -4.47 -0.31
C CYS A 151 16.84 -5.05 -0.38
N LEU A 152 16.45 -5.86 0.61
CA LEU A 152 15.06 -6.30 0.73
C LEU A 152 14.14 -5.09 0.92
N GLU A 153 14.40 -4.22 1.88
CA GLU A 153 13.58 -3.01 2.08
C GLU A 153 13.44 -2.16 0.81
N LEU A 154 14.47 -2.11 -0.04
CA LEU A 154 14.39 -1.42 -1.32
C LEU A 154 13.32 -2.00 -2.26
N ASP A 155 13.15 -3.33 -2.34
CA ASP A 155 12.03 -3.88 -3.13
C ASP A 155 10.68 -3.49 -2.51
N ASN A 156 10.55 -3.45 -1.17
CA ASN A 156 9.31 -3.00 -0.52
C ASN A 156 9.01 -1.52 -0.80
N LEU A 157 10.05 -0.68 -0.75
CA LEU A 157 9.95 0.75 -1.08
C LEU A 157 9.54 0.94 -2.54
N MET A 158 10.07 0.14 -3.46
CA MET A 158 9.71 0.21 -4.87
C MET A 158 8.22 -0.12 -5.09
N GLU A 159 7.72 -1.22 -4.51
CA GLU A 159 6.31 -1.61 -4.67
C GLU A 159 5.35 -0.59 -4.05
N THR A 160 5.66 -0.08 -2.86
CA THR A 160 4.83 0.95 -2.20
C THR A 160 4.87 2.29 -2.94
N ALA A 161 6.03 2.70 -3.46
CA ALA A 161 6.15 3.89 -4.29
C ALA A 161 5.34 3.76 -5.58
N TYR A 162 5.42 2.61 -6.25
CA TYR A 162 4.69 2.34 -7.48
C TYR A 162 3.18 2.35 -7.26
N ALA A 163 2.68 1.60 -6.26
CA ALA A 163 1.26 1.59 -5.91
C ALA A 163 0.73 3.00 -5.58
N THR A 164 1.52 3.80 -4.87
CA THR A 164 1.20 5.19 -4.54
C THR A 164 1.13 6.07 -5.80
N ALA A 165 2.12 5.96 -6.68
CA ALA A 165 2.22 6.74 -7.90
C ALA A 165 1.07 6.42 -8.87
N VAL A 166 0.77 5.14 -9.08
CA VAL A 166 -0.34 4.69 -9.93
C VAL A 166 -1.67 5.19 -9.37
N SER A 167 -1.86 5.06 -8.06
CA SER A 167 -3.08 5.54 -7.38
C SER A 167 -3.26 7.06 -7.48
N ALA A 168 -2.17 7.82 -7.35
CA ALA A 168 -2.20 9.29 -7.45
C ALA A 168 -2.49 9.76 -8.88
N ASN A 169 -1.97 9.07 -9.89
CA ASN A 169 -2.23 9.41 -11.29
C ASN A 169 -3.67 9.04 -11.71
N PHE A 170 -4.16 7.88 -11.24
CA PHE A 170 -5.52 7.41 -11.48
C PHE A 170 -6.58 8.35 -10.91
N ARG A 171 -6.36 8.91 -9.72
CA ARG A 171 -7.32 9.80 -9.06
C ARG A 171 -7.24 11.23 -9.64
N THR A 172 -8.30 11.65 -10.33
CA THR A 172 -8.41 12.96 -10.98
C THR A 172 -9.35 13.89 -10.21
N GLU A 173 -9.03 14.13 -8.94
CA GLU A 173 -9.68 15.12 -8.06
C GLU A 173 -8.66 15.65 -7.05
N SER A 174 -9.01 16.69 -6.30
CA SER A 174 -8.28 17.09 -5.10
C SER A 174 -9.10 16.83 -3.84
N ARG A 175 -8.53 16.04 -2.91
CA ARG A 175 -9.19 15.67 -1.65
C ARG A 175 -8.16 15.45 -0.55
N GLY A 176 -8.27 16.20 0.54
CA GLY A 176 -7.38 16.06 1.70
C GLY A 176 -5.93 16.37 1.33
N ALA A 177 -5.01 15.44 1.61
CA ALA A 177 -3.59 15.57 1.30
C ALA A 177 -3.25 15.29 -0.18
N HIS A 178 -4.21 14.83 -0.98
CA HIS A 178 -4.03 14.70 -2.43
C HIS A 178 -4.50 16.00 -3.10
N SER A 179 -3.54 16.77 -3.64
CA SER A 179 -3.79 18.05 -4.30
C SER A 179 -3.24 18.02 -5.73
N ARG A 180 -4.15 18.12 -6.69
CA ARG A 180 -3.93 18.11 -8.15
C ARG A 180 -4.21 19.51 -8.70
N PHE A 181 -3.24 20.16 -9.32
CA PHE A 181 -3.46 21.48 -9.94
C PHE A 181 -4.38 21.42 -11.16
N ASP A 182 -4.29 20.33 -11.93
CA ASP A 182 -5.11 20.05 -13.10
C ASP A 182 -6.52 19.55 -12.73
N PHE A 183 -6.75 19.17 -11.47
CA PHE A 183 -8.06 18.81 -10.91
C PHE A 183 -8.22 19.41 -9.50
N PRO A 184 -8.35 20.75 -9.36
CA PRO A 184 -8.24 21.45 -8.08
C PRO A 184 -9.43 21.21 -7.15
N ASP A 185 -10.56 20.80 -7.70
CA ASP A 185 -11.79 20.62 -6.96
C ASP A 185 -11.98 19.18 -6.48
N ARG A 186 -12.74 19.06 -5.40
CA ARG A 186 -13.23 17.78 -4.91
C ARG A 186 -14.40 17.31 -5.78
N ASP A 187 -14.39 16.06 -6.19
CA ASP A 187 -15.43 15.46 -7.01
C ASP A 187 -16.12 14.32 -6.24
N ASP A 188 -17.25 14.63 -5.61
CA ASP A 188 -18.03 13.63 -4.87
C ASP A 188 -18.87 12.72 -5.76
N GLU A 189 -19.10 13.09 -7.02
CA GLU A 189 -19.89 12.26 -7.95
C GLU A 189 -19.06 11.07 -8.44
N ASN A 190 -17.80 11.31 -8.82
CA ASN A 190 -16.95 10.27 -9.40
C ASN A 190 -15.95 9.67 -8.39
N TRP A 191 -15.57 10.42 -7.35
CA TRP A 191 -14.44 10.08 -6.48
C TRP A 191 -14.76 9.97 -4.98
N LEU A 192 -16.04 9.86 -4.61
CA LEU A 192 -16.45 9.46 -3.27
C LEU A 192 -16.23 7.95 -3.03
N CYS A 193 -14.98 7.52 -3.13
CA CYS A 193 -14.56 6.13 -3.04
C CYS A 193 -13.11 6.00 -2.50
N HIS A 194 -12.73 4.78 -2.13
CA HIS A 194 -11.33 4.40 -1.96
C HIS A 194 -10.73 3.99 -3.31
N SER A 195 -9.45 4.33 -3.52
CA SER A 195 -8.67 3.80 -4.63
C SER A 195 -8.05 2.47 -4.20
N LEU A 196 -8.15 1.43 -5.03
CA LEU A 196 -7.52 0.14 -4.79
C LEU A 196 -6.57 -0.16 -5.95
N TYR A 197 -5.35 -0.54 -5.60
CA TYR A 197 -4.36 -1.05 -6.54
C TYR A 197 -4.27 -2.57 -6.38
N LEU A 198 -4.39 -3.30 -7.50
CA LEU A 198 -4.27 -4.75 -7.56
C LEU A 198 -2.90 -5.10 -8.15
N PRO A 199 -1.92 -5.53 -7.33
CA PRO A 199 -0.53 -5.68 -7.77
C PRO A 199 -0.36 -6.81 -8.80
N GLU A 200 -1.19 -7.85 -8.78
CA GLU A 200 -1.09 -8.99 -9.70
C GLU A 200 -1.41 -8.61 -11.15
N SER A 201 -2.34 -7.68 -11.34
CA SER A 201 -2.74 -7.18 -12.67
C SER A 201 -2.25 -5.76 -12.95
N GLU A 202 -1.54 -5.15 -11.99
CA GLU A 202 -1.13 -3.75 -11.98
C GLU A 202 -2.28 -2.78 -12.31
N SER A 203 -3.50 -3.14 -11.91
CA SER A 203 -4.71 -2.40 -12.26
C SER A 203 -5.25 -1.58 -11.10
N MET A 204 -6.03 -0.56 -11.44
CA MET A 204 -6.73 0.28 -10.47
C MET A 204 -8.23 -0.02 -10.50
N THR A 205 -8.81 -0.09 -9.31
CA THR A 205 -10.26 -0.15 -9.13
C THR A 205 -10.69 0.76 -7.98
N ARG A 206 -12.00 0.82 -7.74
CA ARG A 206 -12.62 1.67 -6.74
C ARG A 206 -13.45 0.81 -5.80
N ARG A 207 -13.48 1.21 -4.53
CA ARG A 207 -14.38 0.62 -3.52
C ARG A 207 -15.17 1.73 -2.86
N SER A 208 -16.47 1.54 -2.75
CA SER A 208 -17.37 2.50 -2.14
C SER A 208 -16.98 2.81 -0.70
N VAL A 209 -17.14 4.06 -0.29
CA VAL A 209 -17.07 4.43 1.13
C VAL A 209 -18.30 3.89 1.87
N ASN A 210 -18.16 3.59 3.16
CA ASN A 210 -19.30 3.17 3.97
C ASN A 210 -20.21 4.37 4.28
N MET A 211 -21.39 4.41 3.65
CA MET A 211 -22.45 5.42 3.87
C MET A 211 -23.60 4.91 4.75
N GLU A 212 -23.43 3.78 5.42
CA GLU A 212 -24.46 3.16 6.27
C GLU A 212 -23.92 2.92 7.71
N PRO A 213 -23.63 3.98 8.47
CA PRO A 213 -23.20 3.83 9.86
C PRO A 213 -24.33 3.26 10.72
N LYS A 214 -23.98 2.40 11.69
CA LYS A 214 -24.96 1.70 12.52
C LYS A 214 -25.66 2.56 13.58
N LEU A 215 -24.91 3.50 14.18
CA LEU A 215 -25.36 4.22 15.39
C LEU A 215 -25.95 5.60 15.09
N ARG A 216 -25.88 6.05 13.83
CA ARG A 216 -26.32 7.37 13.40
C ARG A 216 -26.48 7.40 11.88
N PRO A 217 -27.23 8.35 11.33
CA PRO A 217 -27.21 8.63 9.88
C PRO A 217 -25.81 9.01 9.40
N ALA A 218 -25.50 8.68 8.15
CA ALA A 218 -24.29 9.16 7.50
C ALA A 218 -24.29 10.69 7.45
N PHE A 219 -23.10 11.26 7.63
CA PHE A 219 -22.93 12.69 7.40
C PHE A 219 -22.87 12.93 5.88
N PRO A 220 -23.70 13.84 5.35
CA PRO A 220 -23.63 14.18 3.94
C PRO A 220 -22.26 14.80 3.63
N PRO A 221 -21.63 14.45 2.48
CA PRO A 221 -20.39 15.09 2.05
C PRO A 221 -20.56 16.61 1.98
N LYS A 222 -19.62 17.34 2.60
CA LYS A 222 -19.57 18.80 2.57
C LYS A 222 -18.14 19.27 2.44
N ILE A 223 -17.90 20.33 1.67
CA ILE A 223 -16.58 20.93 1.54
C ILE A 223 -16.03 21.23 2.93
N ARG A 224 -14.79 20.82 3.19
CA ARG A 224 -14.13 21.07 4.47
C ARG A 224 -13.65 22.51 4.52
N THR A 225 -13.85 23.15 5.66
CA THR A 225 -13.23 24.43 6.02
C THR A 225 -12.14 24.13 7.03
N TYR A 226 -10.90 24.55 6.74
CA TYR A 226 -9.74 24.38 7.61
C TYR A 226 -9.41 25.69 8.30
#